data_AF-A0A0F9P5R3-F1
#
_entry.id   AF-A0A0F9P5R3-F1
#
_cell.length_a   1.000
_cell.length_b   1.000
_cell.length_c   1.000
_cell.angle_alpha   90.00
_cell.angle_beta   90.00
_cell.angle_gamma   90.00
#
_symmetry.space_group_name_H-M   'P 1'
#
loop_
_entity.id
_entity.type
_entity.pdbx_description
1 polymer ?
#
loop_
_entity_poly.entity_id
_entity_poly.type
_entity_poly.pdbx_seq_one_letter_code
_entity_poly.pdbx_strand_id
1 'polypeptide(L)'
;MLNSLLQQGIKARVALKALTAKSTSGEINFKPGSIIIPAGLQTNTDWITLLNKAQNEFGIAIKPITSGLTSKGADLGSRSMAVVSAPKVLLIGGLGASQYEVGEVWYYLDRFVGVAPTIVEMNRFSSLELSDYSHIVLAHGNYNSLSDADKVAIKSWVRKGGVIWGHKGGAKFLADQQLLKASYLSRQDVASAFNTTGLSYGDKDHLAGRQRIAGAI
;
A
#
# COMPACT_ATOMS: atom_id res chain seq x y z
N MET A 1 13.10 -1.40 6.87
CA MET A 1 13.28 -1.20 8.32
C MET A 1 11.99 -1.32 9.14
N LEU A 2 11.04 -0.38 9.06
CA LEU A 2 9.87 -0.37 9.97
C LEU A 2 9.05 -1.66 9.95
N ASN A 3 8.72 -2.17 8.76
CA ASN A 3 8.02 -3.44 8.62
C ASN A 3 8.77 -4.60 9.30
N SER A 4 10.09 -4.71 9.10
CA SER A 4 10.93 -5.72 9.77
C SER A 4 10.86 -5.62 11.30
N LEU A 5 10.85 -4.41 11.86
CA LEU A 5 10.70 -4.21 13.31
C LEU A 5 9.31 -4.62 13.81
N LEU A 6 8.25 -4.23 13.09
CA LEU A 6 6.87 -4.57 13.45
C LEU A 6 6.62 -6.09 13.43
N GLN A 7 7.18 -6.80 12.44
CA GLN A 7 7.11 -8.27 12.36
C GLN A 7 7.82 -8.96 13.53
N GLN A 8 8.85 -8.32 14.09
CA GLN A 8 9.55 -8.79 15.29
C GLN A 8 8.88 -8.35 16.61
N GLY A 9 7.66 -7.81 16.52
CA GLY A 9 6.84 -7.43 17.67
C GLY A 9 7.18 -6.07 18.29
N ILE A 10 8.09 -5.31 17.69
CA ILE A 10 8.46 -3.97 18.15
C ILE A 10 7.27 -3.03 17.99
N LYS A 11 6.90 -2.32 19.06
CA LYS A 11 5.78 -1.38 19.06
C LYS A 11 6.26 -0.02 18.53
N ALA A 12 5.60 0.46 17.50
CA ALA A 12 5.90 1.76 16.89
C ALA A 12 4.66 2.66 16.88
N ARG A 13 4.91 3.96 16.91
CA ARG A 13 3.90 5.01 16.68
C ARG A 13 4.37 5.96 15.59
N VAL A 14 3.43 6.60 14.91
CA VAL A 14 3.71 7.65 13.95
C VAL A 14 3.19 8.99 14.48
N ALA A 15 4.04 10.00 14.41
CA ALA A 15 3.70 11.37 14.77
C ALA A 15 2.86 12.01 13.65
N LEU A 16 1.60 12.34 13.93
CA LEU A 16 0.73 13.00 12.96
C LEU A 16 0.99 14.51 12.83
N LYS A 17 1.74 15.08 13.78
CA LYS A 17 2.13 16.49 13.83
C LYS A 17 3.63 16.60 14.11
N ALA A 18 4.22 17.75 13.80
CA ALA A 18 5.59 18.04 14.15
C ALA A 18 5.78 18.08 15.68
N LEU A 19 6.97 17.71 16.14
CA LEU A 19 7.36 17.76 17.54
C LEU A 19 8.86 18.00 17.70
N THR A 20 9.22 18.53 18.86
CA THR A 20 10.61 18.70 19.29
C THR A 20 10.84 17.87 20.54
N ALA A 21 11.81 16.95 20.47
CA ALA A 21 12.17 16.09 21.60
C ALA A 21 13.58 16.40 22.10
N LYS A 22 13.79 16.19 23.40
CA LYS A 22 15.12 16.31 24.01
C LYS A 22 15.95 15.06 23.76
N SER A 23 17.22 15.24 23.46
CA SER A 23 18.25 14.22 23.29
C SER A 23 19.49 14.57 24.10
N THR A 24 20.47 13.66 24.16
CA THR A 24 21.76 13.90 24.82
C THR A 24 22.57 15.01 24.14
N SER A 25 22.36 15.23 22.84
CA SER A 25 23.04 16.26 22.04
C SER A 25 22.23 17.55 21.85
N GLY A 26 21.15 17.75 22.61
CA GLY A 26 20.27 18.92 22.50
C GLY A 26 18.85 18.57 22.01
N GLU A 27 18.17 19.54 21.39
CA GLU A 27 16.82 19.35 20.87
C GLU A 27 16.81 18.84 19.43
N ILE A 28 15.88 17.92 19.12
CA ILE A 28 15.71 17.35 17.78
C ILE A 28 14.30 17.63 17.30
N ASN A 29 14.20 18.23 16.11
CA ASN A 29 12.93 18.49 15.44
C ASN A 29 12.55 17.30 14.54
N PHE A 30 11.31 16.83 14.72
CA PHE A 30 10.71 15.74 13.96
C PHE A 30 9.51 16.27 13.17
N LYS A 31 9.43 15.89 11.90
CA LYS A 31 8.33 16.26 10.99
C LYS A 31 7.15 15.30 11.17
N PRO A 32 5.92 15.67 10.75
CA PRO A 32 4.83 14.71 10.61
C PRO A 32 5.27 13.49 9.79
N GLY A 33 4.84 12.29 10.19
CA GLY A 33 5.28 11.01 9.64
C GLY A 33 6.52 10.41 10.33
N SER A 34 7.13 11.10 11.28
CA SER A 34 8.24 10.53 12.06
C SER A 34 7.79 9.32 12.88
N ILE A 35 8.59 8.27 12.86
CA ILE A 35 8.34 7.04 13.60
C ILE A 35 9.01 7.10 14.97
N ILE A 36 8.23 6.82 16.01
CA ILE A 36 8.66 6.78 17.40
C ILE A 36 8.58 5.33 17.88
N ILE A 37 9.66 4.84 18.48
CA ILE A 37 9.72 3.53 19.14
C ILE A 37 9.74 3.78 20.65
N PRO A 38 8.59 3.67 21.35
CA PRO A 38 8.50 4.04 22.76
C PRO A 38 9.08 2.90 23.62
N ALA A 39 10.17 3.14 24.32
CA ALA A 39 10.82 2.11 25.17
C ALA A 39 9.85 1.49 26.18
N GLY A 40 9.01 2.31 26.82
CA GLY A 40 8.04 1.86 27.83
C GLY A 40 6.87 1.01 27.30
N LEU A 41 6.72 0.86 25.99
CA LEU A 41 5.70 -0.01 25.38
C LEU A 41 6.28 -1.33 24.85
N GLN A 42 7.60 -1.52 24.90
CA GLN A 42 8.22 -2.73 24.38
C GLN A 42 8.07 -3.86 25.39
N THR A 43 7.62 -5.02 24.90
CA THR A 43 7.50 -6.25 25.70
C THR A 43 8.65 -7.22 25.45
N ASN A 44 9.35 -7.07 24.32
CA ASN A 44 10.53 -7.86 23.98
C ASN A 44 11.76 -7.23 24.65
N THR A 45 12.49 -8.01 25.46
CA THR A 45 13.71 -7.54 26.16
C THR A 45 14.85 -7.19 25.20
N ASP A 46 14.90 -7.81 24.03
CA ASP A 46 15.98 -7.66 23.05
C ASP A 46 15.71 -6.53 22.05
N TRP A 47 14.68 -5.71 22.27
CA TRP A 47 14.23 -4.68 21.33
C TRP A 47 15.34 -3.71 20.90
N ILE A 48 16.28 -3.39 21.80
CA ILE A 48 17.44 -2.53 21.50
C ILE A 48 18.38 -3.21 20.50
N THR A 49 18.68 -4.49 20.71
CA THR A 49 19.52 -5.29 19.80
C THR A 49 18.88 -5.38 18.42
N LEU A 50 17.56 -5.59 18.36
CA LEU A 50 16.81 -5.63 17.10
C LEU A 50 16.83 -4.29 16.37
N LEU A 51 16.69 -3.17 17.10
CA LEU A 51 16.82 -1.83 16.52
C LEU A 51 18.21 -1.58 15.95
N ASN A 52 19.26 -1.93 16.70
CA ASN A 52 20.65 -1.76 16.24
C ASN A 52 20.94 -2.60 14.99
N LYS A 53 20.48 -3.85 14.97
CA LYS A 53 20.58 -4.72 13.79
C LYS A 53 19.87 -4.10 12.59
N ALA A 54 18.63 -3.64 12.77
CA ALA A 54 17.86 -3.01 11.70
C ALA A 54 18.50 -1.70 11.21
N GLN A 55 19.08 -0.89 12.10
CA GLN A 55 19.81 0.32 11.71
C GLN A 55 21.01 -0.02 10.82
N ASN A 56 21.79 -1.05 11.18
CA ASN A 56 22.94 -1.48 10.40
C ASN A 56 22.54 -2.07 9.05
N GLU A 57 21.44 -2.83 9.00
CA GLU A 57 20.93 -3.45 7.77
C GLU A 57 20.36 -2.43 6.78
N PHE A 58 19.58 -1.46 7.28
CA PHE A 58 18.86 -0.52 6.41
C PHE A 58 19.54 0.85 6.26
N GLY A 59 20.58 1.14 7.04
CA GLY A 59 21.29 2.43 6.99
C GLY A 59 20.46 3.64 7.42
N ILE A 60 19.35 3.43 8.15
CA ILE A 60 18.46 4.51 8.63
C ILE A 60 18.85 4.89 10.05
N ALA A 61 19.26 6.14 10.23
CA ALA A 61 19.69 6.66 11.53
C ALA A 61 18.54 6.67 12.56
N ILE A 62 18.80 6.07 13.72
CA ILE A 62 17.94 6.14 14.90
C ILE A 62 18.45 7.26 15.81
N LYS A 63 17.54 8.16 16.21
CA LYS A 63 17.87 9.29 17.09
C LYS A 63 17.34 9.01 18.50
N PRO A 64 18.21 8.71 19.48
CA PRO A 64 17.78 8.50 20.85
C PRO A 64 17.24 9.81 21.43
N ILE A 65 16.13 9.70 22.16
CA ILE A 65 15.53 10.80 22.92
C ILE A 65 15.60 10.45 24.41
N THR A 66 15.80 11.45 25.24
CA THR A 66 16.05 11.28 26.68
C THR A 66 14.82 11.51 27.54
N SER A 67 13.73 12.01 26.96
CA SER A 67 12.48 12.27 27.68
C SER A 67 11.26 11.95 26.81
N GLY A 68 10.21 11.47 27.47
CA GLY A 68 8.87 11.37 26.90
C GLY A 68 8.20 12.74 26.70
N LEU A 69 8.68 13.77 27.42
CA LEU A 69 8.17 15.13 27.33
C LEU A 69 8.75 15.83 26.09
N THR A 70 7.88 16.35 25.24
CA THR A 70 8.28 17.20 24.13
C THR A 70 8.44 18.64 24.60
N SER A 71 9.52 19.31 24.18
CA SER A 71 9.72 20.71 24.51
C SER A 71 8.81 21.63 23.71
N LYS A 72 8.43 21.23 22.48
CA LYS A 72 7.45 21.91 21.61
C LYS A 72 6.67 20.90 20.77
N GLY A 73 5.43 21.23 20.43
CA GLY A 73 4.60 20.43 19.53
C GLY A 73 3.81 19.31 20.22
N ALA A 74 3.52 18.24 19.48
CA ALA A 74 2.71 17.13 19.96
C ALA A 74 3.46 16.25 20.97
N ASP A 75 2.88 16.05 22.15
CA ASP A 75 3.45 15.18 23.19
C ASP A 75 3.47 13.71 22.76
N LEU A 76 4.49 12.95 23.17
CA LEU A 76 4.70 11.54 22.79
C LEU A 76 3.63 10.61 23.40
N GLY A 77 2.95 11.05 24.45
CA GLY A 77 1.79 10.37 25.03
C GLY A 77 0.43 10.78 24.43
N SER A 78 0.39 11.82 23.60
CA SER A 78 -0.87 12.40 23.11
C SER A 78 -1.54 11.57 22.02
N ARG A 79 -2.82 11.85 21.77
CA ARG A 79 -3.61 11.31 20.64
C ARG A 79 -3.04 11.64 19.25
N SER A 80 -2.08 12.56 19.16
CA SER A 80 -1.35 12.85 17.90
C SER A 80 -0.33 11.76 17.53
N MET A 81 -0.20 10.73 18.35
CA MET A 81 0.61 9.55 18.08
C MET A 81 -0.28 8.37 17.70
N ALA A 82 -0.33 8.05 16.42
CA ALA A 82 -1.10 6.90 15.95
C ALA A 82 -0.27 5.61 16.08
N VAL A 83 -0.93 4.52 16.45
CA VAL A 83 -0.31 3.19 16.49
C VAL A 83 -0.01 2.74 15.07
N VAL A 84 1.18 2.18 14.86
CA VAL A 84 1.53 1.55 13.58
C VAL A 84 1.54 0.04 13.77
N SER A 85 0.79 -0.66 12.92
CA SER A 85 0.69 -2.12 12.92
C SER A 85 1.33 -2.69 11.66
N ALA A 86 1.82 -3.93 11.76
CA ALA A 86 2.33 -4.65 10.58
C ALA A 86 1.21 -4.80 9.53
N PRO A 87 1.48 -4.52 8.25
CA PRO A 87 0.49 -4.71 7.21
C PRO A 87 0.21 -6.21 7.00
N LYS A 88 -1.07 -6.57 6.86
CA LYS A 88 -1.54 -7.88 6.43
C LYS A 88 -2.20 -7.70 5.07
N VAL A 89 -1.52 -8.15 4.02
CA VAL A 89 -1.89 -7.86 2.63
C VAL A 89 -2.58 -9.07 2.02
N LEU A 90 -3.75 -8.83 1.44
CA LEU A 90 -4.45 -9.76 0.57
C LEU A 90 -4.22 -9.35 -0.89
N LEU A 91 -3.68 -10.25 -1.70
CA LEU A 91 -3.50 -10.07 -3.14
C LEU A 91 -4.52 -10.94 -3.88
N ILE A 92 -5.39 -10.32 -4.67
CA ILE A 92 -6.37 -11.06 -5.47
C ILE A 92 -5.71 -11.54 -6.75
N GLY A 93 -5.72 -12.86 -6.96
CA GLY A 93 -5.14 -13.54 -8.12
C GLY A 93 -6.09 -14.57 -8.72
N GLY A 94 -5.53 -15.51 -9.48
CA GLY A 94 -6.28 -16.59 -10.13
C GLY A 94 -7.00 -16.17 -11.41
N LEU A 95 -8.05 -16.93 -11.76
CA LEU A 95 -8.81 -16.72 -12.99
C LEU A 95 -9.36 -15.29 -13.08
N GLY A 96 -9.07 -14.61 -14.21
CA GLY A 96 -9.46 -13.22 -14.45
C GLY A 96 -8.37 -12.21 -14.08
N ALA A 97 -7.44 -12.54 -13.18
CA ALA A 97 -6.26 -11.73 -12.91
C ALA A 97 -5.12 -12.06 -13.90
N SER A 98 -4.32 -11.06 -14.26
CA SER A 98 -3.13 -11.28 -15.08
C SER A 98 -2.05 -11.95 -14.24
N GLN A 99 -1.72 -13.20 -14.56
CA GLN A 99 -0.70 -13.98 -13.84
C GLN A 99 0.66 -13.27 -13.76
N TYR A 100 1.06 -12.57 -14.83
CA TYR A 100 2.33 -11.84 -14.88
C TYR A 100 2.33 -10.67 -13.90
N GLU A 101 1.21 -9.93 -13.84
CA GLU A 101 1.10 -8.72 -13.03
C GLU A 101 0.90 -9.05 -11.55
N VAL A 102 0.14 -10.12 -11.27
CA VAL A 102 0.04 -10.68 -9.91
C VAL A 102 1.41 -11.16 -9.43
N GLY A 103 2.16 -11.87 -10.28
CA GLY A 103 3.50 -12.35 -9.98
C GLY A 103 4.49 -11.20 -9.72
N GLU A 104 4.45 -10.14 -10.53
CA GLU A 104 5.26 -8.94 -10.33
C GLU A 104 4.94 -8.24 -9.01
N VAL A 105 3.65 -8.02 -8.71
CA VAL A 105 3.22 -7.39 -7.46
C VAL A 105 3.62 -8.23 -6.25
N TRP A 106 3.42 -9.55 -6.32
CA TRP A 106 3.85 -10.48 -5.27
C TRP A 106 5.37 -10.40 -5.05
N TYR A 107 6.15 -10.52 -6.12
CA TYR A 107 7.61 -10.44 -6.06
C TYR A 107 8.06 -9.10 -5.48
N TYR A 108 7.41 -7.99 -5.87
CA TYR A 108 7.78 -6.68 -5.36
C TYR A 108 7.52 -6.54 -3.85
N LEU A 109 6.33 -6.96 -3.41
CA LEU A 109 5.95 -6.94 -1.99
C LEU A 109 6.92 -7.80 -1.16
N ASP A 110 7.24 -9.00 -1.62
CA ASP A 110 8.14 -9.90 -0.91
C ASP A 110 9.58 -9.36 -0.91
N ARG A 111 10.12 -9.06 -2.09
CA ARG A 111 11.55 -8.76 -2.27
C ARG A 111 11.96 -7.37 -1.78
N PHE A 112 11.15 -6.35 -2.05
CA PHE A 112 11.52 -4.96 -1.81
C PHE A 112 10.80 -4.35 -0.60
N VAL A 113 9.57 -4.78 -0.33
CA VAL A 113 8.80 -4.27 0.83
C VAL A 113 8.98 -5.16 2.07
N GLY A 114 9.32 -6.44 1.87
CA GLY A 114 9.44 -7.44 2.94
C GLY A 114 8.10 -7.89 3.50
N VAL A 115 7.05 -7.86 2.69
CA VAL A 115 5.69 -8.26 3.07
C VAL A 115 5.29 -9.46 2.22
N ALA A 116 4.99 -10.59 2.86
CA ALA A 116 4.44 -11.76 2.20
C ALA A 116 2.90 -11.62 2.13
N PRO A 117 2.30 -11.36 0.96
CA PRO A 117 0.86 -11.27 0.84
C PRO A 117 0.22 -12.67 0.86
N THR A 118 -1.02 -12.76 1.38
CA THR A 118 -1.88 -13.91 1.11
C THR A 118 -2.47 -13.75 -0.28
N ILE A 119 -2.25 -14.73 -1.15
CA ILE A 119 -2.84 -14.74 -2.50
C ILE A 119 -4.13 -15.56 -2.48
N VAL A 120 -5.22 -14.98 -2.97
CA VAL A 120 -6.51 -15.67 -3.05
C VAL A 120 -7.12 -15.56 -4.44
N GLU A 121 -7.77 -16.63 -4.89
CA GLU A 121 -8.55 -16.63 -6.11
C GLU A 121 -9.92 -15.95 -5.90
N MET A 122 -10.42 -15.26 -6.93
CA MET A 122 -11.69 -14.52 -6.85
C MET A 122 -12.88 -15.39 -6.43
N ASN A 123 -12.93 -16.65 -6.87
CA ASN A 123 -13.99 -17.60 -6.50
C ASN A 123 -13.99 -18.01 -5.02
N ARG A 124 -12.88 -17.77 -4.29
CA ARG A 124 -12.75 -18.05 -2.86
C ARG A 124 -12.90 -16.80 -2.00
N PHE A 125 -13.05 -15.63 -2.62
CA PHE A 125 -13.10 -14.34 -1.90
C PHE A 125 -14.20 -14.31 -0.85
N SER A 126 -15.38 -14.85 -1.16
CA SER A 126 -16.54 -14.88 -0.27
C SER A 126 -16.33 -15.68 1.02
N SER A 127 -15.32 -16.56 1.07
CA SER A 127 -14.99 -17.36 2.25
C SER A 127 -14.04 -16.67 3.23
N LEU A 128 -13.52 -15.49 2.87
CA LEU A 128 -12.55 -14.77 3.67
C LEU A 128 -13.18 -13.88 4.72
N GLU A 129 -12.56 -13.84 5.88
CA GLU A 129 -12.81 -12.81 6.87
C GLU A 129 -11.96 -11.58 6.55
N LEU A 130 -12.54 -10.57 5.90
CA LEU A 130 -11.79 -9.37 5.47
C LEU A 130 -11.20 -8.58 6.64
N SER A 131 -11.74 -8.73 7.85
CA SER A 131 -11.20 -8.05 9.04
C SER A 131 -9.80 -8.56 9.45
N ASP A 132 -9.37 -9.73 8.96
CA ASP A 132 -8.01 -10.23 9.16
C ASP A 132 -6.94 -9.49 8.34
N TYR A 133 -7.35 -8.70 7.34
CA TYR A 133 -6.45 -8.01 6.42
C TYR A 133 -6.55 -6.50 6.58
N SER A 134 -5.40 -5.83 6.50
CA SER A 134 -5.35 -4.36 6.48
C SER A 134 -5.31 -3.78 5.06
N HIS A 135 -4.85 -4.57 4.09
CA HIS A 135 -4.74 -4.14 2.69
C HIS A 135 -5.32 -5.17 1.73
N ILE A 136 -6.00 -4.70 0.67
CA ILE A 136 -6.37 -5.48 -0.51
C ILE A 136 -5.65 -4.88 -1.71
N VAL A 137 -4.98 -5.72 -2.49
CA VAL A 137 -4.19 -5.35 -3.66
C VAL A 137 -4.78 -6.03 -4.89
N LEU A 138 -5.11 -5.22 -5.89
CA LEU A 138 -5.67 -5.66 -7.18
C LEU A 138 -4.68 -5.34 -8.30
N ALA A 139 -3.99 -6.36 -8.82
CA ALA A 139 -3.14 -6.22 -10.00
C ALA A 139 -3.99 -5.99 -11.28
N HIS A 140 -3.35 -5.95 -12.45
CA HIS A 140 -4.11 -5.95 -13.70
C HIS A 140 -4.97 -7.22 -13.83
N GLY A 141 -6.24 -7.05 -14.20
CA GLY A 141 -7.19 -8.15 -14.33
C GLY A 141 -8.61 -7.66 -14.61
N ASN A 142 -9.50 -8.62 -14.85
CA ASN A 142 -10.94 -8.42 -14.92
C ASN A 142 -11.58 -9.00 -13.65
N TYR A 143 -12.12 -8.11 -12.82
CA TYR A 143 -12.71 -8.44 -11.52
C TYR A 143 -14.24 -8.51 -11.55
N ASN A 144 -14.85 -8.57 -12.74
CA ASN A 144 -16.31 -8.62 -12.90
C ASN A 144 -16.93 -9.93 -12.36
N SER A 145 -16.12 -10.98 -12.18
CA SER A 145 -16.54 -12.25 -11.61
C SER A 145 -16.75 -12.21 -10.09
N LEU A 146 -16.27 -11.16 -9.40
CA LEU A 146 -16.64 -10.93 -8.00
C LEU A 146 -18.16 -10.72 -7.92
N SER A 147 -18.79 -11.37 -6.95
CA SER A 147 -20.23 -11.24 -6.75
C SER A 147 -20.59 -9.84 -6.25
N ASP A 148 -21.86 -9.46 -6.37
CA ASP A 148 -22.30 -8.17 -5.82
C ASP A 148 -22.19 -8.13 -4.29
N ALA A 149 -22.33 -9.28 -3.62
CA ALA A 149 -22.05 -9.41 -2.20
C ALA A 149 -20.57 -9.12 -1.88
N ASP A 150 -19.63 -9.66 -2.66
CA ASP A 150 -18.19 -9.40 -2.49
C ASP A 150 -17.87 -7.91 -2.70
N LYS A 151 -18.44 -7.28 -3.73
CA LYS A 151 -18.27 -5.85 -3.99
C LYS A 151 -18.79 -5.00 -2.83
N VAL A 152 -19.93 -5.35 -2.25
CA VAL A 152 -20.49 -4.67 -1.07
C VAL A 152 -19.60 -4.88 0.15
N ALA A 153 -19.10 -6.10 0.37
CA ALA A 153 -18.19 -6.41 1.46
C ALA A 153 -16.89 -5.60 1.37
N ILE A 154 -16.27 -5.51 0.18
CA ILE A 154 -15.10 -4.67 -0.07
C ILE A 154 -15.40 -3.20 0.27
N LYS A 155 -16.51 -2.65 -0.21
CA LYS A 155 -16.90 -1.25 0.07
C LYS A 155 -17.08 -1.00 1.56
N SER A 156 -17.72 -1.93 2.27
CA SER A 156 -17.91 -1.85 3.71
C SER A 156 -16.57 -1.90 4.46
N TRP A 157 -15.68 -2.81 4.06
CA TRP A 157 -14.35 -2.95 4.64
C TRP A 157 -13.49 -1.68 4.44
N VAL A 158 -13.48 -1.09 3.25
CA VAL A 158 -12.79 0.18 2.99
C VAL A 158 -13.33 1.30 3.88
N ARG A 159 -14.65 1.41 4.05
CA ARG A 159 -15.28 2.40 4.95
C ARG A 159 -14.89 2.23 6.41
N LYS A 160 -14.53 1.01 6.83
CA LYS A 160 -14.03 0.69 8.18
C LYS A 160 -12.52 0.97 8.35
N GLY A 161 -11.85 1.53 7.33
CA GLY A 161 -10.43 1.89 7.38
C GLY A 161 -9.50 0.92 6.66
N GLY A 162 -10.04 -0.08 5.95
CA GLY A 162 -9.26 -0.94 5.07
C GLY A 162 -8.64 -0.16 3.90
N VAL A 163 -7.41 -0.48 3.53
CA VAL A 163 -6.70 0.17 2.42
C VAL A 163 -6.77 -0.68 1.17
N ILE A 164 -7.44 -0.19 0.12
CA ILE A 164 -7.48 -0.88 -1.18
C ILE A 164 -6.58 -0.17 -2.19
N TRP A 165 -5.78 -0.95 -2.90
CA TRP A 165 -4.92 -0.48 -3.99
C TRP A 165 -5.22 -1.27 -5.27
N GLY A 166 -5.22 -0.59 -6.41
CA GLY A 166 -5.44 -1.21 -7.71
C GLY A 166 -4.52 -0.64 -8.77
N HIS A 167 -4.03 -1.50 -9.66
CA HIS A 167 -3.22 -1.14 -10.82
C HIS A 167 -3.86 -1.63 -12.14
N LYS A 168 -3.79 -0.80 -13.19
CA LYS A 168 -4.40 -1.04 -14.51
C LYS A 168 -5.86 -1.50 -14.40
N GLY A 169 -6.12 -2.80 -14.57
CA GLY A 169 -7.46 -3.38 -14.53
C GLY A 169 -8.07 -3.33 -13.13
N GLY A 170 -7.26 -3.49 -12.08
CA GLY A 170 -7.66 -3.29 -10.70
C GLY A 170 -8.04 -1.83 -10.43
N ALA A 171 -7.27 -0.86 -10.91
CA ALA A 171 -7.59 0.56 -10.78
C ALA A 171 -8.92 0.90 -11.47
N LYS A 172 -9.15 0.36 -12.68
CA LYS A 172 -10.41 0.48 -13.40
C LYS A 172 -11.58 -0.09 -12.59
N PHE A 173 -11.44 -1.29 -12.03
CA PHE A 173 -12.47 -1.88 -11.16
C PHE A 173 -12.79 -0.99 -9.96
N LEU A 174 -11.77 -0.40 -9.30
CA LEU A 174 -12.01 0.53 -8.19
C LEU A 174 -12.75 1.80 -8.64
N ALA A 175 -12.47 2.32 -9.84
CA ALA A 175 -13.20 3.43 -10.41
C ALA A 175 -14.66 3.05 -10.71
N ASP A 176 -14.89 1.89 -11.34
CA ASP A 176 -16.24 1.35 -11.62
C ASP A 176 -17.05 1.16 -10.33
N GLN A 177 -16.39 0.74 -9.25
CA GLN A 177 -17.01 0.54 -7.93
C GLN A 177 -17.14 1.82 -7.10
N GLN A 178 -16.74 2.98 -7.64
CA GLN A 178 -16.73 4.27 -6.95
C GLN A 178 -15.88 4.29 -5.67
N LEU A 179 -14.89 3.39 -5.60
CA LEU A 179 -13.88 3.36 -4.53
C LEU A 179 -12.68 4.26 -4.85
N LEU A 180 -12.44 4.52 -6.14
CA LEU A 180 -11.44 5.44 -6.63
C LEU A 180 -12.13 6.56 -7.43
N LYS A 181 -11.93 7.81 -7.02
CA LYS A 181 -12.44 8.98 -7.77
C LYS A 181 -11.52 9.28 -8.95
N ALA A 182 -11.62 8.48 -10.00
CA ALA A 182 -10.84 8.63 -11.23
C ALA A 182 -11.72 8.35 -12.47
N SER A 183 -11.43 9.06 -13.56
CA SER A 183 -11.95 8.74 -14.89
C SER A 183 -10.89 8.00 -15.69
N TYR A 184 -11.32 7.10 -16.58
CA TYR A 184 -10.45 6.42 -17.52
C TYR A 184 -11.04 6.54 -18.92
N LEU A 185 -10.17 6.51 -19.94
CA LEU A 185 -10.59 6.48 -21.34
C LEU A 185 -10.91 5.03 -21.74
N SER A 186 -12.06 4.81 -22.36
CA SER A 186 -12.35 3.53 -23.00
C SER A 186 -11.54 3.37 -24.28
N ARG A 187 -11.45 2.13 -24.80
CA ARG A 187 -10.84 1.92 -26.13
C ARG A 187 -11.57 2.69 -27.23
N GLN A 188 -12.88 2.89 -27.09
CA GLN A 188 -13.67 3.64 -28.05
C GLN A 188 -13.32 5.13 -27.99
N ASP A 189 -13.16 5.69 -26.79
CA ASP A 189 -12.73 7.08 -26.61
C ASP A 189 -11.35 7.31 -27.22
N VAL A 190 -10.40 6.42 -26.96
CA VAL A 190 -9.06 6.48 -27.56
C VAL A 190 -9.12 6.34 -29.07
N ALA A 191 -9.89 5.39 -29.60
CA ALA A 191 -10.01 5.17 -31.03
C ALA A 191 -10.64 6.38 -31.75
N SER A 192 -11.63 7.03 -31.13
CA SER A 192 -12.33 8.20 -31.67
C SER A 192 -11.43 9.42 -31.84
N ALA A 193 -10.31 9.47 -31.11
CA ALA A 193 -9.32 10.55 -31.21
C ALA A 193 -8.44 10.45 -32.48
N PHE A 194 -8.52 9.34 -33.24
CA PHE A 194 -7.73 9.14 -34.45
C PHE A 194 -8.62 9.17 -35.70
N ASN A 195 -8.23 9.99 -36.69
CA ASN A 195 -8.93 10.02 -37.98
C ASN A 195 -8.70 8.72 -38.77
N THR A 196 -9.78 8.11 -39.24
CA THR A 196 -9.77 6.84 -39.99
C THR A 196 -10.18 6.99 -41.47
N THR A 197 -10.47 8.21 -41.94
CA THR A 197 -10.84 8.44 -43.34
C THR A 197 -9.66 8.20 -44.28
N GLY A 198 -9.84 7.37 -45.32
CA GLY A 198 -8.84 7.13 -46.37
C GLY A 198 -7.77 6.09 -46.04
N LEU A 199 -7.93 5.31 -44.97
CA LEU A 199 -6.98 4.25 -44.62
C LEU A 199 -7.05 3.07 -45.57
N SER A 200 -5.90 2.65 -46.08
CA SER A 200 -5.74 1.39 -46.81
C SER A 200 -5.55 0.21 -45.83
N TYR A 201 -5.60 -1.02 -46.34
CA TYR A 201 -5.36 -2.20 -45.51
C TYR A 201 -3.96 -2.18 -44.86
N GLY A 202 -2.94 -1.67 -45.56
CA GLY A 202 -1.56 -1.57 -45.07
C GLY A 202 -1.39 -0.59 -43.90
N ASP A 203 -2.31 0.38 -43.75
CA ASP A 203 -2.20 1.42 -42.71
C ASP A 203 -2.76 0.97 -41.35
N LYS A 204 -3.44 -0.19 -41.30
CA LYS A 204 -4.10 -0.69 -40.08
C LYS A 204 -3.12 -0.98 -38.95
N ASP A 205 -1.96 -1.56 -39.27
CA ASP A 205 -0.95 -1.87 -38.25
C ASP A 205 -0.35 -0.60 -37.65
N HIS A 206 -0.11 0.43 -38.48
CA HIS A 206 0.38 1.72 -38.03
C HIS A 206 -0.66 2.46 -37.16
N LEU A 207 -1.95 2.43 -37.55
CA LEU A 207 -3.03 2.97 -36.72
C LEU A 207 -3.14 2.24 -35.37
N ALA A 208 -3.07 0.90 -35.37
CA ALA A 208 -3.11 0.10 -34.14
C ALA A 208 -1.92 0.42 -33.22
N GLY A 209 -0.74 0.68 -33.78
CA GLY A 209 0.42 1.18 -33.05
C GLY A 209 0.15 2.55 -32.38
N ARG A 210 -0.46 3.49 -33.11
CA ARG A 210 -0.81 4.82 -32.59
C ARG A 210 -1.89 4.80 -31.50
N GLN A 211 -2.84 3.86 -31.60
CA GLN A 211 -3.91 3.67 -30.62
C GLN A 211 -3.44 2.91 -29.36
N ARG A 212 -2.25 2.29 -29.40
CA ARG A 212 -1.62 1.72 -28.21
C ARG A 212 -0.81 2.80 -27.51
N ILE A 213 -1.07 3.00 -26.23
CA ILE A 213 -0.10 3.66 -25.34
C ILE A 213 1.00 2.63 -25.06
N ALA A 214 2.03 2.61 -25.91
CA ALA A 214 3.22 1.81 -25.71
C ALA A 214 4.09 2.49 -24.65
N GLY A 215 3.95 2.04 -23.39
CA GLY A 215 4.89 2.36 -22.31
C GLY A 215 4.45 3.49 -21.37
N ALA A 216 4.14 3.10 -20.14
CA ALA A 216 4.77 3.67 -18.96
C ALA A 216 4.91 2.51 -17.96
N ILE A 217 6.16 2.15 -17.68
CA ILE A 217 6.57 1.25 -16.59
C ILE A 217 6.45 2.05 -15.30
#